data_AF-A0A4Q6G9A0-F1
#
_entry.id   AF-A0A4Q6G9A0-F1
#
_cell.length_a   1.000
_cell.length_b   1.000
_cell.length_c   1.000
_cell.angle_alpha   90.00
_cell.angle_beta   90.00
_cell.angle_gamma   90.00
#
_symmetry.space_group_name_H-M   'P 1'
#
loop_
_entity.id
_entity.type
_entity.pdbx_description
1 polymer ?
#
loop_
_entity_poly.entity_id
_entity_poly.type
_entity_poly.pdbx_seq_one_letter_code
_entity_poly.pdbx_strand_id
1 'polypeptide(L)'
;MTRANFTNHDHSTKIRPELDIVCLSHLRWNFVYQRPQHLLSRAAASQRIFFFEEPVYHDSEAFLEMRTEKQNLVVAVPHLPHGLSEAEAIFIQEKLLFDMLDTFKIKHYCAWYYTP
;
A
#
# COMPACT_ATOMS: atom_id res chain seq x y z
N MET A 1 33.77 26.94 -36.33
CA MET A 1 33.03 25.68 -36.04
C MET A 1 33.25 25.33 -34.58
N THR A 2 32.38 25.82 -33.70
CA THR A 2 32.50 25.65 -32.24
C THR A 2 31.60 24.49 -31.83
N ARG A 3 32.20 23.37 -31.41
CA ARG A 3 31.45 22.23 -30.86
C ARG A 3 30.88 22.64 -29.50
N ALA A 4 29.57 22.51 -29.34
CA ALA A 4 28.88 22.66 -28.07
C ALA A 4 29.30 21.51 -27.13
N ASN A 5 29.79 21.88 -25.94
CA ASN A 5 30.00 20.94 -24.85
C ASN A 5 28.63 20.57 -24.28
N PHE A 6 28.20 19.34 -24.52
CA PHE A 6 27.07 18.76 -23.80
C PHE A 6 27.50 18.55 -22.35
N THR A 7 26.92 19.34 -21.44
CA THR A 7 27.03 19.12 -20.01
C THR A 7 26.35 17.80 -19.68
N ASN A 8 27.15 16.80 -19.30
CA ASN A 8 26.65 15.57 -18.69
C ASN A 8 25.82 15.97 -17.47
N HIS A 9 24.50 15.80 -17.56
CA HIS A 9 23.65 15.80 -16.39
C HIS A 9 24.05 14.59 -15.55
N ASP A 10 24.76 14.86 -14.47
CA ASP A 10 25.02 13.91 -13.41
C ASP A 10 23.66 13.42 -12.88
N HIS A 11 23.26 12.22 -13.33
CA HIS A 11 22.21 11.43 -12.71
C HIS A 11 22.72 10.93 -11.36
N SER A 12 23.10 11.86 -10.47
CA SER A 12 23.21 11.59 -9.05
C SER A 12 21.84 11.06 -8.64
N THR A 13 21.76 9.74 -8.50
CA THR A 13 20.62 9.03 -7.94
C THR A 13 20.48 9.58 -6.54
N LYS A 14 19.71 10.67 -6.38
CA LYS A 14 19.27 11.11 -5.07
C LYS A 14 18.64 9.87 -4.46
N ILE A 15 19.30 9.33 -3.43
CA ILE A 15 18.75 8.26 -2.61
C ILE A 15 17.43 8.82 -2.14
N ARG A 16 16.34 8.40 -2.79
CA ARG A 16 15.01 8.71 -2.28
C ARG A 16 14.99 8.00 -0.94
N PRO A 17 14.66 8.67 0.18
CA PRO A 17 14.38 7.94 1.41
C PRO A 17 13.46 6.78 1.04
N GLU A 18 13.73 5.59 1.56
CA GLU A 18 12.98 4.36 1.27
C GLU A 18 11.49 4.64 1.50
N LEU A 19 10.80 5.02 0.42
CA LEU A 19 9.42 5.47 0.48
C LEU A 19 8.58 4.22 0.40
N ASP A 20 7.85 3.92 1.47
CA ASP A 20 6.90 2.82 1.44
C ASP A 20 5.74 3.15 0.50
N ILE A 21 5.07 2.14 -0.02
CA ILE A 21 3.83 2.34 -0.80
C ILE A 21 2.69 1.74 -0.02
N VAL A 22 1.71 2.56 0.31
CA VAL A 22 0.44 2.12 0.88
C VAL A 22 -0.62 2.23 -0.22
N CYS A 23 -1.00 1.10 -0.80
CA CYS A 23 -2.01 1.05 -1.84
C CYS A 23 -3.37 0.72 -1.21
N LEU A 24 -4.32 1.65 -1.30
CA LEU A 24 -5.70 1.46 -0.88
C LEU A 24 -6.49 1.00 -2.11
N SER A 25 -7.05 -0.22 -2.09
CA SER A 25 -7.60 -0.86 -3.28
C SER A 25 -9.04 -1.35 -3.08
N HIS A 26 -9.90 -0.95 -4.02
CA HIS A 26 -11.25 -1.51 -4.14
C HIS A 26 -11.26 -2.96 -4.68
N LEU A 27 -10.11 -3.48 -5.12
CA LEU A 27 -9.95 -4.85 -5.61
C LEU A 27 -9.17 -5.72 -4.63
N ARG A 28 -9.54 -7.00 -4.59
CA ARG A 28 -8.82 -8.03 -3.84
C ARG A 28 -7.54 -8.41 -4.57
N TRP A 29 -6.44 -8.54 -3.84
CA TRP A 29 -5.14 -8.94 -4.41
C TRP A 29 -5.23 -10.25 -5.20
N ASN A 30 -5.93 -11.24 -4.63
CA ASN A 30 -6.10 -12.59 -5.15
C ASN A 30 -7.24 -12.73 -6.19
N PHE A 31 -7.80 -11.62 -6.69
CA PHE A 31 -8.76 -11.67 -7.79
C PHE A 31 -8.03 -11.79 -9.14
N VAL A 32 -8.65 -11.33 -10.24
CA VAL A 32 -7.99 -11.28 -11.55
C VAL A 32 -6.70 -10.46 -11.45
N TYR A 33 -5.60 -11.04 -11.94
CA TYR A 33 -4.29 -10.38 -11.91
C TYR A 33 -4.30 -9.17 -12.86
N GLN A 34 -4.11 -7.97 -12.32
CA GLN A 34 -4.23 -6.70 -13.03
C GLN A 34 -2.96 -5.84 -12.93
N ARG A 35 -3.03 -4.63 -13.50
CA ARG A 35 -1.95 -3.64 -13.50
C ARG A 35 -1.40 -3.29 -12.10
N PRO A 36 -2.23 -3.14 -11.04
CA PRO A 36 -1.71 -2.87 -9.69
C PRO A 36 -0.79 -4.00 -9.21
N GLN A 37 -1.20 -5.26 -9.36
CA GLN A 37 -0.39 -6.40 -8.92
C GLN A 37 0.93 -6.47 -9.68
N HIS A 38 0.95 -6.21 -11.00
CA HIS A 38 2.20 -6.12 -11.77
C HIS A 38 3.14 -5.03 -11.22
N LEU A 39 2.62 -3.81 -11.05
CA LEU A 39 3.44 -2.66 -10.65
C LEU A 39 3.95 -2.81 -9.22
N LEU A 40 3.08 -3.21 -8.29
CA LEU A 40 3.42 -3.37 -6.88
C LEU A 40 4.34 -4.56 -6.65
N SER A 41 4.14 -5.68 -7.35
CA SER A 41 5.07 -6.82 -7.28
C SER A 41 6.47 -6.46 -7.76
N ARG A 42 6.59 -5.60 -8.77
CA ARG A 42 7.89 -5.11 -9.24
C ARG A 42 8.49 -4.09 -8.27
N ALA A 43 7.69 -3.20 -7.71
CA ALA A 43 8.14 -2.22 -6.72
C ALA A 43 8.64 -2.90 -5.43
N ALA A 44 8.05 -4.04 -5.05
CA ALA A 44 8.47 -4.85 -3.91
C ALA A 44 9.91 -5.35 -4.00
N ALA A 45 10.57 -5.28 -5.16
CA ALA A 45 12.00 -5.59 -5.27
C ALA A 45 12.90 -4.58 -4.52
N SER A 46 12.42 -3.37 -4.26
CA SER A 46 13.22 -2.29 -3.65
C SER A 46 12.47 -1.41 -2.65
N GLN A 47 11.18 -1.64 -2.42
CA GLN A 47 10.35 -0.84 -1.51
C GLN A 47 9.42 -1.76 -0.70
N ARG A 48 9.07 -1.38 0.53
CA ARG A 48 8.01 -2.07 1.27
C ARG A 48 6.65 -1.60 0.76
N ILE A 49 5.79 -2.57 0.51
CA ILE A 49 4.48 -2.37 -0.08
C ILE A 49 3.44 -2.94 0.87
N PHE A 50 2.42 -2.12 1.14
CA PHE A 50 1.25 -2.47 1.94
C PHE A 50 0.03 -2.30 1.05
N PHE A 51 -0.59 -3.40 0.65
CA PHE A 51 -1.81 -3.40 -0.14
C PHE A 51 -3.01 -3.60 0.80
N PHE A 52 -3.77 -2.55 1.03
CA PHE A 52 -4.90 -2.51 1.93
C PHE A 52 -6.19 -2.67 1.12
N GLU A 53 -6.92 -3.75 1.37
CA GLU A 53 -8.15 -4.08 0.65
C GLU A 53 -9.39 -3.51 1.36
N GLU A 54 -10.54 -3.59 0.70
CA GLU A 54 -11.87 -3.35 1.28
C GLU A 54 -12.15 -4.22 2.52
N PRO A 55 -13.06 -3.83 3.42
CA PRO A 55 -13.36 -4.64 4.60
C PRO A 55 -14.08 -5.94 4.20
N VAL A 56 -13.93 -6.96 5.04
CA VAL A 56 -14.76 -8.17 5.06
C VAL A 56 -15.56 -8.15 6.36
N TYR A 57 -16.84 -8.49 6.30
CA TYR A 57 -17.69 -8.52 7.48
C TYR A 57 -17.77 -9.93 8.09
N HIS A 58 -17.75 -10.02 9.42
CA HIS A 58 -17.74 -11.27 10.18
C HIS A 58 -18.41 -11.12 11.56
N ASP A 59 -18.50 -12.23 12.29
CA ASP A 59 -19.22 -12.34 13.57
C ASP A 59 -18.39 -12.04 14.84
N SER A 60 -17.16 -11.54 14.71
CA SER A 60 -16.28 -11.29 15.87
C SER A 60 -15.77 -9.85 15.92
N GLU A 61 -14.94 -9.52 16.92
CA GLU A 61 -14.35 -8.19 17.06
C GLU A 61 -13.45 -7.82 15.88
N ALA A 62 -13.39 -6.51 15.57
CA ALA A 62 -12.63 -6.01 14.44
C ALA A 62 -11.13 -6.30 14.56
N PHE A 63 -10.52 -6.74 13.47
CA PHE A 63 -9.08 -6.97 13.40
C PHE A 63 -8.54 -6.73 11.98
N LEU A 64 -7.22 -6.62 11.86
CA LEU A 64 -6.55 -6.54 10.56
C LEU A 64 -5.87 -7.87 10.25
N GLU A 65 -6.39 -8.60 9.27
CA GLU A 65 -5.69 -9.78 8.74
C GLU A 65 -4.52 -9.29 7.89
N MET A 66 -3.32 -9.81 8.14
CA MET A 66 -2.14 -9.50 7.36
C MET A 66 -1.49 -10.76 6.82
N ARG A 67 -1.21 -10.77 5.53
CA ARG A 67 -0.50 -11.87 4.86
C ARG A 67 0.66 -11.34 4.03
N THR A 68 1.80 -12.03 4.12
CA THR A 68 2.97 -11.73 3.31
C THR A 68 2.86 -12.47 1.99
N GLU A 69 2.63 -11.72 0.91
CA GLU A 69 2.55 -12.26 -0.46
C GLU A 69 3.94 -12.38 -1.10
N LYS A 70 4.85 -11.45 -0.77
CA LYS A 70 6.29 -11.48 -1.12
C LYS A 70 7.09 -10.82 0.01
N GLN A 71 8.42 -10.97 0.00
CA GLN A 71 9.31 -10.46 1.06
C GLN A 71 9.01 -9.00 1.50
N ASN A 72 8.67 -8.12 0.56
CA ASN A 72 8.36 -6.72 0.84
C ASN A 72 6.92 -6.32 0.42
N LEU A 73 6.01 -7.29 0.33
CA LEU A 73 4.62 -7.07 -0.08
C LEU A 73 3.71 -7.73 0.94
N VAL A 74 3.05 -6.91 1.74
CA VAL A 74 2.02 -7.32 2.69
C VAL A 74 0.67 -6.94 2.11
N VAL A 75 -0.28 -7.87 2.17
CA VAL A 75 -1.69 -7.56 1.95
C VAL A 75 -2.39 -7.53 3.30
N ALA A 76 -3.13 -6.45 3.54
CA ALA A 76 -3.88 -6.19 4.75
C ALA A 76 -5.38 -6.12 4.43
N VAL A 77 -6.19 -6.88 5.16
CA VAL A 77 -7.64 -6.95 4.98
C VAL A 77 -8.32 -6.62 6.29
N PRO A 78 -9.08 -5.51 6.39
CA PRO A 78 -9.88 -5.23 7.56
C PRO A 78 -11.00 -6.24 7.69
N HIS A 79 -11.14 -6.82 8.87
CA HIS A 79 -12.28 -7.64 9.26
C HIS A 79 -13.12 -6.84 10.25
N LEU A 80 -14.38 -6.60 9.91
CA LEU A 80 -15.30 -5.76 10.68
C LEU A 80 -16.53 -6.55 11.17
N PRO A 81 -17.05 -6.29 12.37
CA PRO A 81 -18.32 -6.84 12.82
C PRO A 81 -19.48 -6.47 11.89
N HIS A 82 -20.45 -7.38 11.72
CA HIS A 82 -21.72 -7.05 11.10
C HIS A 82 -22.50 -5.98 11.90
N GLY A 83 -23.40 -5.26 11.22
CA GLY A 83 -24.35 -4.34 11.87
C GLY A 83 -23.82 -2.93 12.17
N LEU A 84 -22.58 -2.63 11.76
CA LEU A 84 -22.03 -1.29 11.86
C LEU A 84 -22.72 -0.32 10.89
N SER A 85 -22.91 0.92 11.35
CA SER A 85 -23.18 2.03 10.44
C SER A 85 -21.96 2.33 9.57
N GLU A 86 -22.18 3.05 8.46
CA GLU A 86 -21.10 3.48 7.57
C GLU A 86 -20.03 4.30 8.30
N ALA A 87 -20.44 5.20 9.19
CA ALA A 87 -19.51 6.02 9.97
C ALA A 87 -18.66 5.18 10.93
N GLU A 88 -19.24 4.17 11.57
CA GLU A 88 -18.50 3.25 12.45
C GLU A 88 -17.53 2.37 11.64
N ALA A 89 -17.95 1.88 10.48
CA ALA A 89 -17.09 1.10 9.60
C ALA A 89 -15.90 1.91 9.09
N ILE A 90 -16.10 3.19 8.73
CA ILE A 90 -15.01 4.10 8.34
C ILE A 90 -14.05 4.32 9.52
N PHE A 91 -14.58 4.64 10.70
CA PHE A 91 -13.77 4.90 11.89
C PHE A 91 -12.89 3.70 12.27
N ILE A 92 -13.45 2.48 12.23
CA ILE A 92 -12.71 1.27 12.57
C ILE A 92 -11.63 0.98 11.53
N GLN A 93 -11.94 1.13 10.23
CA GLN A 93 -10.94 0.95 9.17
C GLN A 93 -9.79 1.96 9.28
N GLU A 94 -10.10 3.22 9.56
CA GLU A 94 -9.10 4.27 9.79
C GLU A 94 -8.18 3.89 10.96
N LYS A 95 -8.75 3.43 12.08
CA LYS A 95 -7.98 2.95 13.22
C LYS A 95 -7.07 1.78 12.84
N LEU A 96 -7.60 0.75 12.18
CA LEU A 96 -6.80 -0.42 11.77
C LEU A 96 -5.67 -0.04 10.80
N LEU A 97 -5.93 0.91 9.88
CA LEU A 97 -4.92 1.44 8.98
C LEU A 97 -3.81 2.16 9.74
N PHE A 98 -4.15 3.06 10.67
CA PHE A 98 -3.15 3.78 11.47
C PHE A 98 -2.35 2.85 12.38
N ASP A 99 -3.02 1.89 13.03
CA ASP A 99 -2.35 0.87 13.84
C ASP A 99 -1.32 0.07 13.00
N MET A 100 -1.65 -0.24 11.74
CA MET A 100 -0.70 -0.85 10.80
C MET A 100 0.47 0.08 10.47
N LEU A 101 0.21 1.35 10.15
CA LEU A 101 1.27 2.32 9.85
C LEU A 101 2.26 2.45 11.02
N ASP A 102 1.75 2.53 12.24
CA ASP A 102 2.56 2.61 13.45
C ASP A 102 3.35 1.31 13.70
N THR A 103 2.69 0.15 13.57
CA THR A 103 3.31 -1.17 13.74
C THR A 103 4.50 -1.37 12.81
N PHE A 104 4.37 -1.00 11.53
CA PHE A 104 5.44 -1.12 10.55
C PHE A 104 6.38 0.09 10.48
N LYS A 105 6.17 1.09 11.36
CA LYS A 105 6.93 2.34 11.43
C LYS A 105 6.97 3.08 10.09
N ILE A 106 5.83 3.11 9.40
CA ILE A 106 5.67 3.73 8.07
C ILE A 106 5.53 5.24 8.27
N LYS A 107 6.62 5.98 8.05
CA LYS A 107 6.67 7.45 8.26
C LYS A 107 6.67 8.26 6.97
N HIS A 108 7.25 7.70 5.92
CA HIS A 108 7.35 8.33 4.61
C HIS A 108 6.81 7.34 3.60
N TYR A 109 5.63 7.64 3.07
CA TYR A 109 4.96 6.75 2.12
C TYR A 109 4.26 7.52 1.01
N CYS A 110 4.10 6.84 -0.12
CA CYS A 110 3.16 7.23 -1.16
C CYS A 110 1.84 6.52 -0.91
N ALA A 111 0.76 7.29 -0.75
CA ALA A 111 -0.59 6.75 -0.78
C ALA A 111 -1.01 6.56 -2.25
N TRP A 112 -1.31 5.32 -2.64
CA TRP A 112 -1.84 4.99 -3.95
C TRP A 112 -3.29 4.52 -3.82
N TYR A 113 -4.22 5.41 -4.12
CA TYR A 113 -5.63 5.07 -4.25
C TYR A 113 -5.86 4.38 -5.60
N TYR A 114 -6.16 3.08 -5.56
CA TYR A 114 -6.59 2.33 -6.72
C TYR A 114 -8.10 2.18 -6.68
N THR A 115 -8.78 3.08 -7.36
CA THR A 115 -10.24 3.15 -7.53
C THR A 115 -10.57 3.11 -9.04
N PRO A 116 -11.81 2.76 -9.44
CA PRO A 116 -12.25 2.87 -10.83
C PRO A 116 -12.14 4.30 -11.40
#